data_AF-A0A1B7T9Y2-F1
#
_entry.id   AF-A0A1B7T9Y2-F1
#
_cell.length_a   1.000
_cell.length_b   1.000
_cell.length_c   1.000
_cell.angle_alpha   90.00
_cell.angle_beta   90.00
_cell.angle_gamma   90.00
#
_symmetry.space_group_name_H-M   'P 1'
#
loop_
_entity.id
_entity.type
_entity.pdbx_description
1 polymer ?
#
loop_
_entity_poly.entity_id
_entity_poly.type
_entity_poly.pdbx_seq_one_letter_code
_entity_poly.pdbx_strand_id
1 'polypeptide(L)'
;MSTTEAQSFISLLKDSEPSVQLLALKNISEVIDHSWSVVALELVTLEMLYEDENFQDQELAAFIAAKVYYYLGNFDQAIKYALASGDYFNIDTEKSDLFVETIITKSLEKYIENRKYKYNREKVFAENEDSYLEQNKQNSFMEVDENVNAQLREIFVKMVNRCLEAKEFRLALGISIDCFETEFVELIFLKAINAGSYQQAHKLLSYALQCVHLSVKILDQKKKLLDLLFKIAINMQTPDVLNAEKI
;
A
#
# COMPACT_ATOMS: atom_id res chain seq x y z
N MET A 1 -17.09 -2.50 -31.28
CA MET A 1 -16.11 -3.24 -32.09
C MET A 1 -15.33 -4.27 -31.25
N SER A 2 -15.55 -4.41 -29.95
CA SER A 2 -14.49 -4.86 -29.03
C SER A 2 -14.52 -6.31 -28.55
N THR A 3 -15.66 -7.03 -28.54
CA THR A 3 -15.70 -8.39 -27.94
C THR A 3 -15.11 -9.48 -28.83
N THR A 4 -15.33 -9.40 -30.14
CA THR A 4 -14.81 -10.37 -31.11
C THR A 4 -13.30 -10.20 -31.29
N GLU A 5 -12.81 -8.95 -31.26
CA GLU A 5 -11.39 -8.62 -31.29
C GLU A 5 -10.69 -9.13 -30.02
N ALA A 6 -11.26 -8.88 -28.83
CA ALA A 6 -10.74 -9.43 -27.58
C ALA A 6 -10.69 -10.97 -27.57
N GLN A 7 -11.71 -11.65 -28.11
CA GLN A 7 -11.71 -13.11 -28.28
C GLN A 7 -10.64 -13.59 -29.27
N SER A 8 -10.38 -12.83 -30.33
CA SER A 8 -9.27 -13.14 -31.23
C SER A 8 -7.93 -13.03 -30.51
N PHE A 9 -7.67 -11.95 -29.76
CA PHE A 9 -6.43 -11.78 -28.99
C PHE A 9 -6.25 -12.82 -27.90
N ILE A 10 -7.34 -13.23 -27.24
CA ILE A 10 -7.33 -14.36 -26.30
C ILE A 10 -6.98 -15.68 -26.98
N SER A 11 -7.49 -15.91 -28.19
CA SER A 11 -7.15 -17.12 -28.96
C SER A 11 -5.66 -17.12 -29.33
N LEU A 12 -5.12 -15.96 -29.71
CA LEU A 12 -3.69 -15.74 -29.94
C LEU A 12 -2.84 -15.92 -28.67
N LEU A 13 -3.42 -15.70 -27.48
CA LEU A 13 -2.74 -15.92 -26.20
C LEU A 13 -2.54 -17.40 -25.87
N LYS A 14 -3.36 -18.28 -26.47
CA LYS A 14 -3.24 -19.75 -26.39
C LYS A 14 -2.25 -20.33 -27.41
N ASP A 15 -1.74 -19.52 -28.34
CA ASP A 15 -0.72 -19.96 -29.29
C ASP A 15 0.65 -20.09 -28.61
N SER A 16 1.44 -21.07 -29.06
CA SER A 16 2.68 -21.52 -28.41
C SER A 16 3.90 -20.60 -28.62
N GLU A 17 3.76 -19.51 -29.38
CA GLU A 17 4.86 -18.61 -29.75
C GLU A 17 4.95 -17.42 -28.77
N PRO A 18 6.08 -17.24 -28.06
CA PRO A 18 6.22 -16.19 -27.04
C PRO A 18 6.14 -14.78 -27.65
N SER A 19 6.53 -14.62 -28.92
CA SER A 19 6.44 -13.35 -29.64
C SER A 19 4.99 -12.92 -29.92
N VAL A 20 4.10 -13.89 -30.15
CA VAL A 20 2.66 -13.69 -30.40
C VAL A 20 1.93 -13.40 -29.11
N GLN A 21 2.28 -14.11 -28.02
CA GLN A 21 1.73 -13.84 -26.69
C GLN A 21 2.04 -12.42 -26.21
N LEU A 22 3.23 -11.90 -26.50
CA LEU A 22 3.62 -10.52 -26.18
C LEU A 22 2.77 -9.49 -26.92
N LEU A 23 2.57 -9.68 -28.23
CA LEU A 23 1.68 -8.82 -29.03
C LEU A 23 0.23 -8.91 -28.54
N ALA A 24 -0.24 -10.10 -28.16
CA ALA A 24 -1.56 -10.29 -27.58
C ALA A 24 -1.70 -9.54 -26.24
N LEU A 25 -0.72 -9.63 -25.34
CA LEU A 25 -0.72 -8.92 -24.05
C LEU A 25 -0.74 -7.40 -24.24
N LYS A 26 0.05 -6.86 -25.15
CA LYS A 26 0.03 -5.41 -25.47
C LYS A 26 -1.34 -4.96 -25.97
N ASN A 27 -1.93 -5.69 -26.91
CA ASN A 27 -3.26 -5.36 -27.42
C ASN A 27 -4.35 -5.52 -26.36
N ILE A 28 -4.23 -6.53 -25.47
CA ILE A 28 -5.15 -6.70 -24.34
C ILE A 28 -5.04 -5.54 -23.36
N SER A 29 -3.84 -5.02 -23.10
CA SER A 29 -3.65 -3.87 -22.20
C SER A 29 -4.36 -2.60 -22.67
N GLU A 30 -4.50 -2.40 -23.99
CA GLU A 30 -5.25 -1.26 -24.57
C GLU A 30 -6.77 -1.45 -24.49
N VAL A 31 -7.26 -2.69 -24.59
CA VAL A 31 -8.70 -3.00 -24.70
C VAL A 31 -9.32 -3.42 -23.37
N ILE A 32 -8.51 -3.64 -22.33
CA ILE A 32 -8.93 -4.18 -21.02
C ILE A 32 -10.05 -3.36 -20.37
N ASP A 33 -10.04 -2.04 -20.49
CA ASP A 33 -11.05 -1.17 -19.85
C ASP A 33 -12.47 -1.45 -20.37
N HIS A 34 -12.59 -1.91 -21.62
CA HIS A 34 -13.87 -2.19 -22.27
C HIS A 34 -14.20 -3.69 -22.33
N SER A 35 -13.19 -4.56 -22.23
CA SER A 35 -13.36 -6.01 -22.42
C SER A 35 -12.85 -6.85 -21.25
N TRP A 36 -12.72 -6.27 -20.05
CA TRP A 36 -12.27 -6.95 -18.83
C TRP A 36 -13.05 -8.23 -18.55
N SER A 37 -14.36 -8.28 -18.86
CA SER A 37 -15.20 -9.45 -18.60
C SER A 37 -14.83 -10.67 -19.45
N VAL A 38 -14.28 -10.44 -20.66
CA VAL A 38 -13.83 -11.51 -21.56
C VAL A 38 -12.44 -11.98 -21.13
N VAL A 39 -11.56 -11.05 -20.77
CA VAL A 39 -10.22 -11.36 -20.24
C VAL A 39 -10.32 -12.09 -18.90
N ALA A 40 -11.33 -11.78 -18.07
CA ALA A 40 -11.60 -12.46 -16.81
C ALA A 40 -11.85 -13.97 -16.94
N LEU A 41 -12.41 -14.42 -18.08
CA LEU A 41 -12.63 -15.85 -18.32
C LEU A 41 -11.32 -16.62 -18.53
N GLU A 42 -10.24 -15.91 -18.88
CA GLU A 42 -8.95 -16.49 -19.23
C GLU A 42 -7.87 -16.10 -18.21
N LEU A 43 -8.27 -15.66 -17.01
CA LEU A 43 -7.37 -15.37 -15.90
C LEU A 43 -6.40 -16.50 -15.61
N VAL A 44 -6.87 -17.75 -15.65
CA VAL A 44 -6.02 -18.93 -15.43
C VAL A 44 -4.88 -19.00 -16.45
N THR A 45 -5.10 -18.60 -17.70
CA THR A 45 -4.03 -18.54 -18.70
C THR A 45 -3.04 -17.43 -18.43
N LEU A 46 -3.50 -16.29 -17.90
CA LEU A 46 -2.62 -15.19 -17.48
C LEU A 46 -1.80 -15.57 -16.25
N GLU A 47 -2.38 -16.31 -15.30
CA GLU A 47 -1.66 -16.84 -14.13
C GLU A 47 -0.60 -17.86 -14.55
N MET A 48 -0.91 -18.78 -15.45
CA MET A 48 0.08 -19.72 -16.00
C MET A 48 1.22 -18.99 -16.72
N LEU A 49 0.91 -17.98 -17.54
CA LEU A 49 1.93 -17.18 -18.22
C LEU A 49 2.79 -16.35 -17.26
N TYR A 50 2.23 -15.93 -16.13
CA TYR A 50 3.00 -15.27 -15.07
C TYR A 50 3.93 -16.25 -14.34
N GLU A 51 3.50 -17.50 -14.13
CA GLU A 51 4.31 -18.56 -13.52
C GLU A 51 5.40 -19.11 -14.45
N ASP A 52 5.27 -18.92 -15.77
CA ASP A 52 6.23 -19.39 -16.76
C ASP A 52 7.54 -18.57 -16.74
N GLU A 53 8.58 -19.11 -16.09
CA GLU A 53 9.94 -18.53 -15.95
C GLU A 53 10.65 -18.18 -17.28
N ASN A 54 10.18 -18.72 -18.41
CA ASN A 54 10.76 -18.47 -19.73
C ASN A 54 10.18 -17.25 -20.45
N PHE A 55 9.15 -16.60 -19.89
CA PHE A 55 8.49 -15.48 -20.55
C PHE A 55 9.17 -14.15 -20.22
N GLN A 56 9.51 -13.37 -21.24
CA GLN A 56 10.31 -12.15 -21.07
C GLN A 56 9.51 -10.98 -20.44
N ASP A 57 8.17 -11.04 -20.49
CA ASP A 57 7.25 -9.98 -20.02
C ASP A 57 6.25 -10.49 -18.96
N GLN A 58 6.73 -11.25 -17.97
CA GLN A 58 5.92 -11.70 -16.82
C GLN A 58 5.24 -10.54 -16.09
N GLU A 59 5.93 -9.40 -15.98
CA GLU A 59 5.45 -8.20 -15.30
C GLU A 59 4.23 -7.59 -16.00
N LEU A 60 4.17 -7.66 -17.33
CA LEU A 60 3.03 -7.19 -18.12
C LEU A 60 1.81 -8.11 -17.91
N ALA A 61 2.03 -9.42 -17.85
CA ALA A 61 0.97 -10.39 -17.54
C ALA A 61 0.42 -10.17 -16.12
N ALA A 62 1.31 -9.94 -15.14
CA ALA A 62 0.93 -9.60 -13.78
C ALA A 62 0.12 -8.29 -13.70
N PHE A 63 0.51 -7.27 -14.46
CA PHE A 63 -0.21 -5.99 -14.53
C PHE A 63 -1.64 -6.16 -15.08
N ILE A 64 -1.78 -6.93 -16.17
CA ILE A 64 -3.09 -7.22 -16.78
C ILE A 64 -3.95 -8.02 -15.79
N ALA A 65 -3.39 -9.06 -15.15
CA ALA A 65 -4.09 -9.83 -14.13
C ALA A 65 -4.57 -8.94 -12.98
N ALA A 66 -3.70 -8.06 -12.45
CA ALA A 66 -4.05 -7.11 -11.39
C ALA A 66 -5.22 -6.20 -11.79
N LYS A 67 -5.21 -5.69 -13.02
CA LYS A 67 -6.27 -4.82 -13.55
C LYS A 67 -7.59 -5.57 -13.73
N VAL A 68 -7.57 -6.83 -14.16
CA VAL A 68 -8.78 -7.68 -14.19
C VAL A 68 -9.31 -7.95 -12.78
N TYR A 69 -8.45 -8.30 -11.82
CA TYR A 69 -8.87 -8.52 -10.43
C TYR A 69 -9.47 -7.27 -9.78
N TYR A 70 -8.96 -6.08 -10.15
CA TYR A 70 -9.57 -4.82 -9.75
C TYR A 70 -11.00 -4.68 -10.26
N TYR A 71 -11.28 -4.98 -11.53
CA TYR A 71 -12.64 -4.94 -12.06
C TYR A 71 -13.55 -6.03 -11.47
N LEU A 72 -12.99 -7.18 -11.08
CA LEU A 72 -13.71 -8.23 -10.35
C LEU A 72 -13.97 -7.86 -8.88
N GLY A 73 -13.34 -6.80 -8.36
CA GLY A 73 -13.45 -6.38 -6.96
C GLY A 73 -12.64 -7.22 -5.97
N ASN A 74 -11.78 -8.13 -6.45
CA ASN A 74 -10.90 -8.92 -5.60
C ASN A 74 -9.57 -8.19 -5.38
N PHE A 75 -9.56 -7.27 -4.41
CA PHE A 75 -8.39 -6.42 -4.14
C PHE A 75 -7.21 -7.19 -3.55
N ASP A 76 -7.43 -8.27 -2.80
CA ASP A 76 -6.32 -9.04 -2.21
C ASP A 76 -5.42 -9.65 -3.29
N GLN A 77 -6.03 -10.21 -4.34
CA GLN A 77 -5.27 -10.73 -5.49
C GLN A 77 -4.77 -9.62 -6.38
N ALA A 78 -5.57 -8.56 -6.59
CA ALA A 78 -5.13 -7.40 -7.36
C ALA A 78 -3.85 -6.78 -6.79
N ILE A 79 -3.75 -6.64 -5.46
CA ILE A 79 -2.54 -6.12 -4.79
C ILE A 79 -1.36 -7.06 -5.01
N LYS A 80 -1.53 -8.38 -4.83
CA LYS A 80 -0.44 -9.35 -5.04
C LYS A 80 0.14 -9.28 -6.45
N TYR A 81 -0.72 -9.28 -7.46
CA TYR A 81 -0.28 -9.20 -8.86
C TYR A 81 0.23 -7.79 -9.23
N ALA A 82 -0.33 -6.72 -8.64
CA ALA A 82 0.19 -5.36 -8.83
C ALA A 82 1.61 -5.22 -8.26
N LEU A 83 1.86 -5.81 -7.09
CA LEU A 83 3.19 -5.85 -6.49
C LEU A 83 4.18 -6.69 -7.31
N ALA A 84 3.72 -7.80 -7.90
CA ALA A 84 4.52 -8.62 -8.79
C ALA A 84 4.88 -7.91 -10.12
N SER A 85 4.05 -6.97 -10.57
CA SER A 85 4.29 -6.22 -11.82
C SER A 85 5.39 -5.16 -11.72
N GLY A 86 5.96 -4.95 -10.53
CA GLY A 86 7.19 -4.17 -10.30
C GLY A 86 7.26 -2.86 -11.08
N ASP A 87 8.10 -2.86 -12.13
CA ASP A 87 8.46 -1.70 -12.95
C ASP A 87 7.30 -1.16 -13.81
N TYR A 88 6.26 -1.95 -14.07
CA TYR A 88 5.06 -1.49 -14.78
C TYR A 88 4.06 -0.76 -13.86
N PHE A 89 4.17 -0.93 -12.54
CA PHE A 89 3.35 -0.22 -11.56
C PHE A 89 3.99 1.13 -11.19
N ASN A 90 3.87 2.11 -12.09
CA ASN A 90 4.44 3.45 -11.87
C ASN A 90 3.56 4.33 -10.96
N ILE A 91 3.97 4.45 -9.70
CA ILE A 91 3.37 5.32 -8.66
C ILE A 91 3.61 6.81 -8.95
N ASP A 92 4.59 7.13 -9.80
CA ASP A 92 5.10 8.50 -10.01
C ASP A 92 4.43 9.27 -11.15
N THR A 93 3.55 8.63 -11.92
CA THR A 93 2.92 9.30 -13.07
C THR A 93 1.88 10.31 -12.57
N GLU A 94 2.04 11.59 -12.91
CA GLU A 94 1.15 12.71 -12.52
C GLU A 94 -0.32 12.55 -12.93
N LYS A 95 -0.61 11.59 -13.82
CA LYS A 95 -1.94 11.07 -14.13
C LYS A 95 -2.05 9.66 -13.59
N SER A 96 -2.21 9.49 -12.29
CA SER A 96 -2.55 8.18 -11.76
C SER A 96 -3.91 7.79 -12.32
N ASP A 97 -3.95 6.70 -13.09
CA ASP A 97 -5.22 6.04 -13.38
C ASP A 97 -5.92 5.74 -12.05
N LEU A 98 -7.25 5.86 -12.03
CA LEU A 98 -8.09 5.55 -10.87
C LEU A 98 -7.76 4.18 -10.26
N PHE A 99 -7.34 3.23 -11.12
CA PHE A 99 -6.81 1.93 -10.74
C PHE A 99 -5.63 2.05 -9.76
N VAL A 100 -4.59 2.81 -10.12
CA VAL A 100 -3.36 2.95 -9.32
C VAL A 100 -3.65 3.58 -7.97
N GLU A 101 -4.45 4.66 -7.93
CA GLU A 101 -4.85 5.30 -6.67
C GLU A 101 -5.64 4.35 -5.76
N THR A 102 -6.55 3.57 -6.34
CA THR A 102 -7.36 2.64 -5.56
C THR A 102 -6.51 1.50 -5.01
N ILE A 103 -5.61 0.95 -5.82
CA ILE A 103 -4.70 -0.12 -5.39
C ILE A 103 -3.77 0.39 -4.29
N ILE A 104 -3.14 1.57 -4.44
CA ILE A 104 -2.32 2.18 -3.38
C ILE A 104 -3.13 2.34 -2.09
N THR A 105 -4.34 2.89 -2.18
CA THR A 105 -5.21 3.08 -1.01
C THR A 105 -5.50 1.75 -0.31
N LYS A 106 -5.87 0.72 -1.08
CA LYS A 106 -6.15 -0.62 -0.55
C LYS A 106 -4.91 -1.31 0.01
N SER A 107 -3.74 -1.12 -0.61
CA SER A 107 -2.45 -1.58 -0.11
C SER A 107 -2.11 -0.94 1.24
N LEU A 108 -2.33 0.37 1.39
CA LEU A 108 -2.12 1.08 2.66
C LEU A 108 -3.08 0.59 3.75
N GLU A 109 -4.36 0.40 3.44
CA GLU A 109 -5.34 -0.19 4.36
C GLU A 109 -4.87 -1.58 4.84
N LYS A 110 -4.47 -2.44 3.90
CA LYS A 110 -3.95 -3.79 4.21
C LYS A 110 -2.69 -3.73 5.08
N TYR A 111 -1.80 -2.79 4.80
CA TYR A 111 -0.58 -2.60 5.58
C TYR A 111 -0.89 -2.20 7.03
N ILE A 112 -1.82 -1.27 7.23
CA ILE A 112 -2.28 -0.85 8.56
C ILE A 112 -2.92 -2.03 9.32
N GLU A 113 -3.73 -2.84 8.63
CA GLU A 113 -4.33 -4.05 9.22
C GLU A 113 -3.29 -5.07 9.66
N ASN A 114 -2.30 -5.36 8.80
CA ASN A 114 -1.22 -6.29 9.11
C ASN A 114 -0.40 -5.82 10.32
N ARG A 115 -0.11 -4.51 10.40
CA ARG A 115 0.59 -3.90 11.55
C ARG A 115 -0.21 -4.02 12.83
N LYS A 116 -1.51 -3.73 12.81
CA LYS A 116 -2.41 -3.87 13.96
C LYS A 116 -2.51 -5.32 14.43
N TYR A 117 -2.62 -6.26 13.49
CA TYR A 117 -2.67 -7.68 13.79
C TYR A 117 -1.38 -8.16 14.47
N LYS A 118 -0.20 -7.83 13.90
CA LYS A 118 1.11 -8.17 14.49
C LYS A 118 1.25 -7.63 15.91
N TYR A 119 0.86 -6.37 16.12
CA TYR A 119 0.90 -5.74 17.42
C TYR A 119 -0.02 -6.41 18.46
N ASN A 120 -1.27 -6.71 18.09
CA ASN A 120 -2.20 -7.41 18.99
C ASN A 120 -1.71 -8.83 19.31
N ARG A 121 -1.13 -9.51 18.32
CA ARG A 121 -0.55 -10.85 18.49
C ARG A 121 0.61 -10.82 19.50
N GLU A 122 1.55 -9.88 19.36
CA GLU A 122 2.66 -9.69 20.31
C GLU A 122 2.17 -9.35 21.73
N LYS A 123 1.09 -8.58 21.87
CA LYS A 123 0.51 -8.26 23.17
C LYS A 123 -0.14 -9.47 23.86
N VAL A 124 -0.88 -10.30 23.12
CA VAL A 124 -1.49 -11.53 23.66
C VAL A 124 -0.43 -12.53 24.13
N PHE A 125 0.71 -12.61 23.43
CA PHE A 125 1.86 -13.42 23.87
C PHE A 125 2.50 -12.91 25.17
N ALA A 126 2.51 -11.60 25.41
CA ALA A 126 3.08 -11.00 26.63
C ALA A 126 2.16 -11.12 27.86
N GLU A 127 0.85 -11.28 27.65
CA GLU A 127 -0.14 -11.35 28.74
C GLU A 127 -0.50 -12.80 29.14
N ASN A 128 -0.20 -13.82 28.32
CA ASN A 128 -0.49 -15.23 28.62
C ASN A 128 0.67 -16.16 28.21
N GLU A 129 1.52 -16.56 29.16
CA GLU A 129 2.58 -17.56 28.93
C GLU A 129 2.03 -19.01 28.78
N ASP A 130 0.78 -19.30 29.17
CA ASP A 130 0.34 -20.68 29.45
C ASP A 130 -0.75 -21.30 28.54
N SER A 131 -1.22 -20.66 27.46
CA SER A 131 -2.30 -21.22 26.62
C SER A 131 -1.94 -21.34 25.14
N TYR A 132 -0.86 -22.08 24.86
CA TYR A 132 -0.24 -22.16 23.52
C TYR A 132 -0.88 -23.12 22.51
N LEU A 133 -1.94 -23.90 22.80
CA LEU A 133 -2.28 -25.04 21.92
C LEU A 133 -3.68 -25.12 21.29
N GLU A 134 -4.71 -24.38 21.72
CA GLU A 134 -6.06 -24.62 21.17
C GLU A 134 -6.57 -23.62 20.12
N GLN A 135 -6.09 -22.38 20.09
CA GLN A 135 -6.55 -21.41 19.08
C GLN A 135 -5.69 -21.39 17.79
N ASN A 136 -4.56 -22.10 17.79
CA ASN A 136 -3.60 -22.14 16.68
C ASN A 136 -4.04 -22.98 15.47
N LYS A 137 -5.22 -23.63 15.50
CA LYS A 137 -5.75 -24.38 14.34
C LYS A 137 -6.78 -23.65 13.48
N GLN A 138 -7.38 -22.55 13.97
CA GLN A 138 -8.34 -21.78 13.17
C GLN A 138 -7.76 -20.50 12.55
N ASN A 139 -6.65 -19.96 13.09
CA ASN A 139 -5.98 -18.78 12.54
C ASN A 139 -4.76 -19.11 11.65
N SER A 140 -4.66 -20.35 11.15
CA SER A 140 -3.71 -20.73 10.09
C SER A 140 -4.00 -20.07 8.73
N PHE A 141 -5.01 -19.21 8.63
CA PHE A 141 -5.42 -18.55 7.38
C PHE A 141 -4.66 -17.25 7.09
N MET A 142 -3.75 -16.79 7.95
CA MET A 142 -2.97 -15.58 7.67
C MET A 142 -1.56 -15.70 8.23
N GLU A 143 -0.77 -16.60 7.67
CA GLU A 143 0.66 -16.33 7.56
C GLU A 143 0.79 -15.02 6.77
N VAL A 144 1.09 -13.93 7.48
CA VAL A 144 1.43 -12.67 6.82
C VAL A 144 2.75 -12.95 6.13
N ASP A 145 2.68 -13.22 4.83
CA ASP A 145 3.84 -13.42 3.99
C ASP A 145 4.76 -12.19 4.15
N GLU A 146 5.92 -12.41 4.77
CA GLU A 146 6.84 -11.33 5.15
C GLU A 146 7.29 -10.56 3.90
N ASN A 147 7.34 -11.23 2.75
CA ASN A 147 7.66 -10.63 1.47
C ASN A 147 6.58 -9.63 1.01
N VAL A 148 5.30 -10.02 1.08
CA VAL A 148 4.18 -9.13 0.74
C VAL A 148 4.17 -7.92 1.68
N ASN A 149 4.48 -8.10 2.96
CA ASN A 149 4.55 -6.99 3.90
C ASN A 149 5.72 -6.03 3.62
N ALA A 150 6.86 -6.54 3.15
CA ALA A 150 7.99 -5.72 2.73
C ALA A 150 7.62 -4.86 1.50
N GLN A 151 6.95 -5.46 0.53
CA GLN A 151 6.46 -4.77 -0.67
C GLN A 151 5.39 -3.72 -0.35
N LEU A 152 4.45 -4.02 0.56
CA LEU A 152 3.47 -3.04 1.05
C LEU A 152 4.14 -1.85 1.74
N ARG A 153 5.21 -2.11 2.51
CA ARG A 153 6.02 -1.04 3.12
C ARG A 153 6.70 -0.20 2.06
N GLU A 154 7.21 -0.79 0.99
CA GLU A 154 7.83 -0.05 -0.11
C GLU A 154 6.83 0.92 -0.79
N ILE A 155 5.59 0.47 -1.04
CA ILE A 155 4.52 1.36 -1.54
C ILE A 155 4.29 2.52 -0.57
N PHE A 156 4.20 2.23 0.73
CA PHE A 156 4.06 3.29 1.74
C PHE A 156 5.20 4.31 1.67
N VAL A 157 6.45 3.85 1.59
CA VAL A 157 7.63 4.73 1.50
C VAL A 157 7.57 5.60 0.23
N LYS A 158 7.24 5.01 -0.92
CA LYS A 158 7.07 5.73 -2.19
C LYS A 158 5.97 6.79 -2.07
N MET A 159 4.82 6.44 -1.51
CA MET A 159 3.71 7.39 -1.28
C MET A 159 4.10 8.54 -0.37
N VAL A 160 4.79 8.28 0.74
CA VAL A 160 5.26 9.32 1.66
C VAL A 160 6.29 10.22 0.98
N ASN A 161 7.23 9.67 0.20
CA ASN A 161 8.20 10.45 -0.55
C ASN A 161 7.53 11.36 -1.59
N ARG A 162 6.56 10.84 -2.35
CA ARG A 162 5.75 11.63 -3.29
C ARG A 162 5.02 12.78 -2.58
N CYS A 163 4.40 12.51 -1.43
CA CYS A 163 3.73 13.55 -0.64
C CYS A 163 4.73 14.61 -0.12
N LEU A 164 5.94 14.21 0.24
CA LEU A 164 7.00 15.12 0.70
C LEU A 164 7.52 16.02 -0.43
N GLU A 165 7.66 15.49 -1.64
CA GLU A 165 8.03 16.26 -2.84
C GLU A 165 6.94 17.25 -3.23
N ALA A 166 5.67 16.84 -3.15
CA ALA A 166 4.51 17.70 -3.36
C ALA A 166 4.29 18.73 -2.22
N LYS A 167 5.09 18.71 -1.15
CA LYS A 167 4.96 19.53 0.07
C LYS A 167 3.62 19.33 0.81
N GLU A 168 2.98 18.19 0.61
CA GLU A 168 1.73 17.79 1.28
C GLU A 168 2.01 17.12 2.63
N PHE A 169 2.64 17.86 3.54
CA PHE A 169 3.08 17.32 4.84
C PHE A 169 1.94 16.80 5.71
N ARG A 170 0.71 17.34 5.56
CA ARG A 170 -0.47 16.88 6.32
C ARG A 170 -0.88 15.46 5.92
N LEU A 171 -0.92 15.18 4.62
CA LEU A 171 -1.30 13.87 4.11
C LEU A 171 -0.24 12.82 4.50
N ALA A 172 1.04 13.14 4.26
CA ALA A 172 2.16 12.29 4.65
C ALA A 172 2.12 11.93 6.14
N LEU A 173 1.84 12.92 7.00
CA LEU A 173 1.75 12.74 8.44
C LEU A 173 0.56 11.86 8.83
N GLY A 174 -0.62 12.08 8.24
CA GLY A 174 -1.80 11.26 8.49
C GLY A 174 -1.55 9.78 8.19
N ILE A 175 -1.03 9.49 6.99
CA ILE A 175 -0.72 8.12 6.56
C ILE A 175 0.34 7.50 7.49
N SER A 176 1.38 8.26 7.88
CA SER A 176 2.43 7.76 8.78
C SER A 176 1.94 7.46 10.19
N ILE A 177 1.04 8.29 10.73
CA ILE A 177 0.41 8.06 12.04
C ILE A 177 -0.48 6.82 11.99
N ASP A 178 -1.28 6.65 10.94
CA ASP A 178 -2.18 5.51 10.79
C ASP A 178 -1.41 4.19 10.61
N CYS A 179 -0.27 4.23 9.92
CA CYS A 179 0.65 3.09 9.78
C CYS A 179 1.52 2.83 11.03
N PHE A 180 1.48 3.74 12.02
CA PHE A 180 2.33 3.71 13.22
C PHE A 180 3.85 3.69 12.90
N GLU A 181 4.25 4.35 11.82
CA GLU A 181 5.66 4.44 11.40
C GLU A 181 6.30 5.69 12.02
N THR A 182 6.80 5.54 13.25
CA THR A 182 7.34 6.65 14.06
C THR A 182 8.54 7.35 13.42
N GLU A 183 9.37 6.59 12.69
CA GLU A 183 10.55 7.13 11.99
C GLU A 183 10.15 8.15 10.92
N PHE A 184 9.10 7.85 10.14
CA PHE A 184 8.62 8.74 9.08
C PHE A 184 7.96 10.00 9.65
N VAL A 185 7.30 9.91 10.81
CA VAL A 185 6.75 11.08 11.51
C VAL A 185 7.88 12.06 11.84
N GLU A 186 8.98 11.61 12.44
CA GLU A 186 10.14 12.46 12.74
C GLU A 186 10.73 13.09 11.47
N LEU A 187 10.91 12.29 10.42
CA LEU A 187 11.44 12.76 9.13
C LEU A 187 10.55 13.84 8.48
N ILE A 188 9.23 13.68 8.54
CA ILE A 188 8.27 14.66 8.02
C ILE A 188 8.39 15.98 8.77
N PHE A 189 8.49 15.95 10.11
CA PHE A 189 8.68 17.17 10.90
C PHE A 189 10.02 17.85 10.59
N LEU A 190 11.12 17.09 10.48
CA LEU A 190 12.43 17.65 10.11
C LEU A 190 12.40 18.31 8.73
N LYS A 191 11.81 17.65 7.73
CA LYS A 191 11.65 18.22 6.38
C LYS A 191 10.72 19.44 6.38
N ALA A 192 9.64 19.43 7.16
CA ALA A 192 8.71 20.55 7.28
C ALA A 192 9.36 21.78 7.93
N ILE A 193 10.20 21.60 8.96
CA ILE A 193 10.96 22.68 9.62
C ILE A 193 12.00 23.27 8.65
N ASN A 194 12.66 22.45 7.85
CA ASN A 194 13.65 22.91 6.87
C ASN A 194 13.02 23.62 5.66
N ALA A 195 11.81 23.21 5.25
CA ALA A 195 11.14 23.74 4.06
C ALA A 195 10.21 24.94 4.33
N GLY A 196 9.78 25.15 5.58
CA GLY A 196 8.76 26.14 5.93
C GLY A 196 9.01 26.85 7.26
N SER A 197 8.32 27.97 7.46
CA SER A 197 8.38 28.74 8.72
C SER A 197 7.84 27.93 9.90
N TYR A 198 8.36 28.18 11.11
CA TYR A 198 7.96 27.53 12.38
C TYR A 198 6.43 27.49 12.63
N GLN A 199 5.66 28.45 12.09
CA GLN A 199 4.20 28.45 12.15
C GLN A 199 3.54 27.25 11.45
N GLN A 200 4.15 26.74 10.38
CA GLN A 200 3.67 25.56 9.67
C GLN A 200 3.92 24.30 10.50
N ALA A 201 5.07 24.23 11.19
CA ALA A 201 5.38 23.14 12.11
C ALA A 201 4.40 23.10 13.30
N HIS A 202 4.05 24.25 13.88
CA HIS A 202 3.03 24.34 14.95
C HIS A 202 1.65 23.88 14.50
N LYS A 203 1.21 24.32 13.30
CA LYS A 203 -0.06 23.83 12.71
C LYS A 203 -0.01 22.33 12.45
N LEU A 204 1.12 21.81 11.98
CA LEU A 204 1.31 20.39 11.72
C LEU A 204 1.30 19.57 13.02
N LEU A 205 1.88 20.12 14.09
CA LEU A 205 1.87 19.49 15.40
C LEU A 205 0.46 19.45 16.00
N SER A 206 -0.30 20.54 15.91
CA SER A 206 -1.70 20.55 16.34
C SER A 206 -2.56 19.54 15.56
N TYR A 207 -2.29 19.39 14.26
CA TYR A 207 -2.93 18.40 13.41
C TYR A 207 -2.51 16.97 13.80
N ALA A 208 -1.21 16.73 14.04
CA ALA A 208 -0.69 15.45 14.50
C ALA A 208 -1.36 15.01 15.80
N LEU A 209 -1.50 15.93 16.77
CA LEU A 209 -2.20 15.66 18.03
C LEU A 209 -3.65 15.25 17.78
N GLN A 210 -4.39 16.01 16.98
CA GLN A 210 -5.77 15.65 16.63
C GLN A 210 -5.86 14.28 15.97
N CYS A 211 -4.98 13.98 15.02
CA CYS A 211 -4.89 12.68 14.36
C CYS A 211 -4.62 11.56 15.38
N VAL A 212 -3.62 11.71 16.24
CA VAL A 212 -3.29 10.71 17.28
C VAL A 212 -4.47 10.48 18.23
N HIS A 213 -5.20 11.52 18.61
CA HIS A 213 -6.39 11.38 19.46
C HIS A 213 -7.55 10.66 18.76
N LEU A 214 -7.71 10.81 17.45
CA LEU A 214 -8.83 10.26 16.68
C LEU A 214 -8.55 8.87 16.10
N SER A 215 -7.37 8.64 15.54
CA SER A 215 -7.06 7.42 14.79
C SER A 215 -6.43 6.32 15.65
N VAL A 216 -5.66 6.69 16.70
CA VAL A 216 -4.93 5.73 17.52
C VAL A 216 -5.80 5.26 18.70
N LYS A 217 -6.41 4.08 18.53
CA LYS A 217 -7.23 3.44 19.58
C LYS A 217 -6.40 2.72 20.66
N ILE A 218 -5.19 2.29 20.33
CA ILE A 218 -4.32 1.51 21.21
C ILE A 218 -3.56 2.46 22.15
N LEU A 219 -3.75 2.31 23.46
CA LEU A 219 -3.20 3.22 24.47
C LEU A 219 -1.67 3.27 24.48
N ASP A 220 -0.99 2.13 24.33
CA ASP A 220 0.48 2.08 24.39
C ASP A 220 1.11 2.71 23.14
N GLN A 221 0.53 2.49 21.97
CA GLN A 221 0.92 3.16 20.73
C GLN A 221 0.69 4.67 20.83
N LYS A 222 -0.46 5.08 21.38
CA LYS A 222 -0.80 6.47 21.61
C LYS A 222 0.23 7.16 22.51
N LYS A 223 0.61 6.54 23.65
CA LYS A 223 1.65 7.08 24.55
C LYS A 223 2.98 7.26 23.82
N LYS A 224 3.44 6.24 23.08
CA LYS A 224 4.69 6.34 22.30
C LYS A 224 4.66 7.49 21.29
N LEU A 225 3.57 7.65 20.55
CA LEU A 225 3.43 8.75 19.58
C LEU A 225 3.37 10.12 20.27
N LEU A 226 2.64 10.22 21.38
CA LEU A 226 2.58 11.45 22.18
C LEU A 226 3.95 11.82 22.76
N ASP A 227 4.71 10.87 23.28
CA ASP A 227 6.07 11.08 23.78
C ASP A 227 7.00 11.59 22.67
N LEU A 228 6.85 11.06 21.45
CA LEU A 228 7.61 11.53 20.28
C LEU A 228 7.21 12.94 19.87
N LEU A 229 5.90 13.21 19.77
CA LEU A 229 5.39 14.55 19.47
C LEU A 229 5.82 15.57 20.53
N PHE A 230 5.88 15.17 21.79
CA PHE A 230 6.37 16.01 22.89
C PHE A 230 7.86 16.33 22.76
N LYS A 231 8.70 15.33 22.44
CA LYS A 231 10.12 15.55 22.14
C LYS A 231 10.32 16.50 20.96
N ILE A 232 9.53 16.35 19.90
CA ILE A 232 9.56 17.23 18.74
C ILE A 232 9.11 18.65 19.12
N ALA A 233 8.05 18.78 19.93
CA ALA A 233 7.53 20.07 20.40
C ALA A 233 8.56 20.84 21.25
N ILE A 234 9.29 20.15 22.12
CA ILE A 234 10.34 20.75 22.97
C ILE A 234 11.57 21.16 22.14
N ASN A 235 11.95 20.34 21.16
CA ASN A 235 13.11 20.62 20.31
C ASN A 235 12.86 21.78 19.32
N MET A 236 11.63 22.27 19.18
CA MET A 236 11.35 23.49 18.42
C MET A 236 11.80 24.74 19.19
N GLN A 237 12.56 25.63 18.52
CA GLN A 237 13.14 26.86 19.09
C GLN A 237 12.12 27.79 19.81
N THR A 238 10.84 27.70 19.46
CA THR A 238 9.74 28.24 20.28
C THR A 238 8.95 27.05 20.83
N PRO A 239 9.07 26.72 22.13
CA PRO A 239 8.29 25.63 22.71
C PRO A 239 6.81 26.04 22.65
N ASP A 240 6.01 25.23 21.96
CA ASP A 240 4.57 25.47 21.87
C ASP A 240 3.90 24.95 23.16
N VAL A 241 3.99 25.75 24.22
CA VAL A 241 3.52 25.37 25.57
C VAL A 241 2.06 24.92 25.55
N LEU A 242 1.24 25.51 24.67
CA LEU A 242 -0.17 25.17 24.48
C LEU A 242 -0.43 23.77 23.90
N ASN A 243 0.49 23.27 23.07
CA ASN A 243 0.39 21.92 22.54
C ASN A 243 1.07 20.92 23.47
N ALA A 244 2.12 21.34 24.19
CA ALA A 244 2.74 20.54 25.26
C ALA A 244 1.78 20.29 26.44
N GLU A 245 0.89 21.23 26.77
CA GLU A 245 -0.15 21.05 27.80
C GLU A 245 -1.30 20.12 27.38
N LYS A 246 -1.50 19.90 26.08
CA LYS A 246 -2.59 19.08 25.54
C LYS A 246 -2.20 17.61 25.33
N ILE A 247 -0.91 17.31 25.45
CA ILE A 247 -0.34 15.95 25.41
C ILE A 247 -0.52 15.32 26.79
#